data_AF-A0A182WAE3-F1
#
_entry.id   AF-A0A182WAE3-F1
#
_cell.length_a   1.000
_cell.length_b   1.000
_cell.length_c   1.000
_cell.angle_alpha   90.00
_cell.angle_beta   90.00
_cell.angle_gamma   90.00
#
_symmetry.space_group_name_H-M   'P 1'
#
loop_
_entity.id
_entity.type
_entity.pdbx_description
1 polymer ?
#
loop_
_entity_poly.entity_id
_entity_poly.type
_entity_poly.pdbx_seq_one_letter_code
_entity_poly.pdbx_strand_id
1 'polypeptide(L)'
;MYVELALWDTAGQEDYDRLRPLSYPDTDVILMCFSVDSPDSLENIPEKWTPEELAKMKQEPVKPQEGRAMAEKINAFAYLECSAKSKEGVREVFETATRAALQVKKKKKSKCVLL
;
A
#
# COMPACT_ATOMS: atom_id res chain seq x y z
N MET A 1 18.85 -12.22 -12.62
CA MET A 1 18.44 -10.82 -12.46
C MET A 1 18.31 -10.58 -10.98
N TYR A 2 19.13 -9.70 -10.40
CA TYR A 2 19.00 -9.30 -9.01
C TYR A 2 18.20 -8.00 -8.96
N VAL A 3 17.32 -7.88 -7.97
CA VAL A 3 16.56 -6.66 -7.73
C VAL A 3 17.03 -6.11 -6.38
N GLU A 4 17.41 -4.85 -6.39
CA GLU A 4 17.72 -4.10 -5.17
C GLU A 4 16.47 -3.31 -4.77
N LEU A 5 16.06 -3.43 -3.51
CA LEU A 5 14.89 -2.74 -2.98
C LEU A 5 15.33 -1.60 -2.07
N ALA A 6 15.02 -0.37 -2.45
CA ALA A 6 15.10 0.78 -1.57
C ALA A 6 13.78 0.92 -0.81
N LEU A 7 13.81 0.84 0.52
CA LEU A 7 12.63 0.94 1.38
C LEU A 7 12.59 2.32 2.04
N TRP A 8 11.45 3.00 1.91
CA TRP A 8 11.19 4.29 2.51
C TRP A 8 10.06 4.14 3.53
N ASP A 9 10.39 4.20 4.82
CA ASP A 9 9.41 4.21 5.90
C ASP A 9 8.89 5.63 6.14
N THR A 10 7.58 5.79 6.33
CA THR A 10 6.95 7.10 6.47
C THR A 10 6.01 7.14 7.68
N ALA A 11 6.01 8.28 8.38
CA ALA A 11 5.14 8.54 9.51
C ALA A 11 3.65 8.59 9.08
N GLY A 12 2.80 7.83 9.76
CA GLY A 12 1.35 7.73 9.49
C GLY A 12 0.47 8.68 10.32
N GLN A 13 1.09 9.57 11.11
CA GLN A 13 0.42 10.63 11.86
C GLN A 13 0.16 11.86 10.97
N GLU A 14 -0.94 12.57 11.24
CA GLU A 14 -1.38 13.76 10.49
C GLU A 14 -0.33 14.89 10.51
N ASP A 15 0.44 15.01 11.59
CA ASP A 15 1.53 15.99 11.73
C ASP A 15 2.56 15.92 10.57
N TYR A 16 2.64 14.76 9.89
CA TYR A 16 3.56 14.51 8.81
C TYR A 16 2.93 14.57 7.41
N ASP A 17 1.64 14.93 7.27
CA ASP A 17 0.92 14.91 6.00
C ASP A 17 1.55 15.81 4.92
N ARG A 18 2.21 16.90 5.32
CA ARG A 18 2.92 17.79 4.39
C ARG A 18 4.32 17.29 4.02
N LEU A 19 4.92 16.44 4.86
CA LEU A 19 6.27 15.92 4.67
C LEU A 19 6.26 14.59 3.92
N ARG A 20 5.25 13.74 4.17
CA ARG A 20 5.09 12.42 3.55
C ARG A 20 5.17 12.44 2.01
N PRO A 21 4.55 13.40 1.30
CA PRO A 21 4.62 13.46 -0.15
C PRO A 21 6.02 13.69 -0.71
N LEU A 22 6.94 14.23 0.10
CA LEU A 22 8.33 14.44 -0.32
C LEU A 22 9.10 13.12 -0.51
N SER A 23 8.60 12.01 0.02
CA SER A 23 9.19 10.67 -0.14
C SER A 23 8.70 9.91 -1.38
N TYR A 24 7.67 10.41 -2.08
CA TYR A 24 7.07 9.72 -3.23
C TYR A 24 7.71 9.93 -4.60
N PRO A 25 8.51 10.99 -4.89
CA PRO A 25 9.20 11.11 -6.16
C PRO A 25 9.98 9.83 -6.50
N ASP A 26 9.87 9.40 -7.76
CA ASP A 26 10.54 8.20 -8.31
C ASP A 26 10.19 6.86 -7.62
N THR A 27 9.10 6.80 -6.85
CA THR A 27 8.61 5.56 -6.25
C THR A 27 8.02 4.61 -7.30
N ASP A 28 8.54 3.37 -7.37
CA ASP A 28 8.04 2.33 -8.27
C ASP A 28 6.75 1.66 -7.76
N VAL A 29 6.62 1.46 -6.44
CA VAL A 29 5.49 0.79 -5.77
C VAL A 29 5.27 1.40 -4.39
N ILE A 30 4.00 1.55 -4.00
CA ILE A 30 3.59 1.92 -2.64
C ILE A 30 3.00 0.69 -1.95
N LEU A 31 3.42 0.46 -0.70
CA LEU A 31 2.77 -0.48 0.21
C LEU A 31 1.82 0.30 1.12
N MET A 32 0.51 0.11 0.94
CA MET A 32 -0.50 0.67 1.85
C MET A 32 -0.79 -0.35 2.95
N CYS A 33 -0.59 0.05 4.20
CA CYS A 33 -0.68 -0.83 5.37
C CYS A 33 -1.82 -0.42 6.29
N PHE A 34 -2.49 -1.40 6.87
CA PHE A 34 -3.40 -1.26 8.00
C PHE A 34 -3.18 -2.45 8.96
N SER A 35 -3.74 -2.36 10.16
CA SER A 35 -3.66 -3.44 11.14
C SER A 35 -5.00 -4.16 11.26
N VAL A 36 -4.97 -5.49 11.23
CA VAL A 36 -6.18 -6.32 11.34
C VAL A 36 -6.86 -6.19 12.70
N ASP A 37 -6.13 -5.80 13.75
CA ASP A 37 -6.65 -5.56 15.10
C ASP A 37 -7.12 -4.11 15.33
N SER A 38 -7.04 -3.25 14.30
CA SER A 38 -7.44 -1.85 14.36
C SER A 38 -8.25 -1.49 13.11
N PRO A 39 -9.55 -1.76 13.07
CA PRO A 39 -10.34 -1.60 11.84
C PRO A 39 -10.52 -0.14 11.41
N ASP A 40 -10.44 0.82 12.34
CA ASP A 40 -10.25 2.25 12.02
C ASP A 40 -9.07 2.47 11.05
N SER A 41 -7.98 1.69 11.17
CA SER A 41 -6.83 1.80 10.25
C SER A 41 -7.13 1.31 8.83
N LEU A 42 -8.13 0.44 8.63
CA LEU A 42 -8.65 0.05 7.31
C LEU A 42 -9.57 1.14 6.74
N GLU A 43 -10.47 1.70 7.54
CA GLU A 43 -11.36 2.81 7.14
C GLU A 43 -10.56 4.05 6.69
N ASN A 44 -9.41 4.24 7.32
CA ASN A 44 -8.42 5.24 6.95
C ASN A 44 -7.73 5.02 5.58
N ILE A 45 -7.81 3.84 4.95
CA ILE A 45 -7.20 3.63 3.64
C ILE A 45 -7.84 4.51 2.55
N PRO A 46 -9.17 4.58 2.43
CA PRO A 46 -9.82 5.55 1.55
C PRO A 46 -9.85 6.97 2.14
N GLU A 47 -10.00 7.11 3.47
CA GLU A 47 -10.35 8.39 4.10
C GLU A 47 -9.16 9.20 4.63
N LYS A 48 -8.09 8.58 5.15
CA LYS A 48 -6.91 9.27 5.74
C LYS A 48 -6.00 9.94 4.70
N TRP A 49 -6.44 9.96 3.45
CA TRP A 49 -5.96 10.84 2.39
C TRP A 49 -6.86 12.08 2.19
N THR A 50 -7.74 12.36 3.16
CA THR A 50 -8.57 13.56 3.34
C THR A 50 -8.90 13.78 4.84
N PRO A 51 -9.24 15.00 5.29
CA PRO A 51 -8.93 15.43 6.67
C PRO A 51 -9.95 15.19 7.80
N GLU A 52 -11.06 14.47 7.63
CA GLU A 52 -12.24 14.71 8.50
C GLU A 52 -12.74 13.55 9.40
N GLU A 53 -12.19 12.32 9.36
CA GLU A 53 -12.91 11.15 9.87
C GLU A 53 -12.16 10.29 10.91
N LEU A 54 -11.82 10.88 12.06
CA LEU A 54 -11.38 10.13 13.25
C LEU A 54 -12.37 10.30 14.41
N ALA A 55 -13.47 9.55 14.39
CA ALA A 55 -14.34 9.41 15.56
C ALA A 55 -15.12 8.08 15.61
N LYS A 56 -14.71 7.21 16.56
CA LYS A 56 -15.40 6.02 17.14
C LYS A 56 -15.22 4.72 16.30
N MET A 57 -15.02 3.52 16.86
CA MET A 57 -15.85 2.76 17.83
C MET A 57 -15.13 1.47 18.28
N LYS A 58 -15.71 0.73 19.24
CA LYS A 58 -15.28 -0.63 19.64
C LYS A 58 -15.52 -1.63 18.49
N GLN A 59 -14.49 -1.92 17.69
CA GLN A 59 -14.61 -2.78 16.51
C GLN A 59 -13.98 -4.17 16.73
N GLU A 60 -14.39 -5.14 15.90
CA GLU A 60 -13.84 -6.51 15.83
C GLU A 60 -12.70 -6.57 14.80
N PRO A 61 -11.76 -7.54 14.90
CA PRO A 61 -10.68 -7.65 13.93
C PRO A 61 -11.18 -7.71 12.48
N VAL A 62 -10.50 -6.99 11.58
CA VAL A 62 -10.77 -6.97 10.15
C VAL A 62 -10.75 -8.38 9.58
N LYS A 63 -11.80 -8.78 8.89
CA LYS A 63 -11.85 -10.06 8.19
C LYS A 63 -11.08 -9.96 6.88
N PRO A 64 -10.45 -11.05 6.41
CA PRO A 64 -9.70 -11.04 5.14
C PRO A 64 -10.52 -10.60 3.93
N GLN A 65 -11.83 -10.83 3.94
CA GLN A 65 -12.75 -10.42 2.89
C GLN A 65 -12.89 -8.90 2.81
N GLU A 66 -12.86 -8.20 3.94
CA GLU A 66 -12.98 -6.75 4.02
C GLU A 66 -11.72 -6.08 3.48
N GLY A 67 -10.53 -6.59 3.81
CA GLY A 67 -9.26 -6.15 3.23
C GLY A 67 -9.19 -6.35 1.71
N ARG A 68 -9.70 -7.48 1.20
CA ARG A 68 -9.81 -7.73 -0.25
C ARG A 68 -10.76 -6.77 -0.93
N ALA A 69 -11.95 -6.56 -0.35
CA ALA A 69 -12.92 -5.62 -0.87
C ALA A 69 -12.36 -4.20 -0.90
N MET A 70 -11.59 -3.80 0.11
CA MET A 70 -10.90 -2.51 0.11
C MET A 70 -9.85 -2.40 -1.01
N ALA A 71 -9.05 -3.44 -1.21
CA ALA A 71 -8.06 -3.48 -2.29
C ALA A 71 -8.71 -3.36 -3.68
N GLU A 72 -9.84 -4.03 -3.90
CA GLU A 72 -10.64 -3.87 -5.12
C GLU A 72 -11.18 -2.44 -5.25
N LYS A 73 -11.73 -1.87 -4.16
CA LYS A 73 -12.29 -0.51 -4.12
C LYS A 73 -11.27 0.56 -4.51
N ILE A 74 -10.02 0.45 -4.05
CA ILE A 74 -8.95 1.41 -4.37
C ILE A 74 -8.13 1.03 -5.60
N ASN A 75 -8.51 -0.05 -6.31
CA ASN A 75 -7.79 -0.58 -7.46
C ASN A 75 -6.30 -0.91 -7.15
N ALA A 76 -6.05 -1.50 -5.98
CA ALA A 76 -4.72 -1.97 -5.60
C ALA A 76 -4.31 -3.19 -6.44
N PHE A 77 -3.01 -3.36 -6.63
CA PHE A 77 -2.46 -4.51 -7.38
C PHE A 77 -2.78 -5.85 -6.70
N ALA A 78 -2.70 -5.90 -5.37
CA ALA A 78 -3.00 -7.08 -4.57
C ALA A 78 -3.31 -6.69 -3.12
N TYR A 79 -4.07 -7.56 -2.42
CA TYR A 79 -4.20 -7.57 -0.98
C TYR A 79 -3.40 -8.75 -0.41
N LEU A 80 -2.60 -8.51 0.65
CA LEU A 80 -1.81 -9.52 1.34
C LEU A 80 -1.84 -9.27 2.84
N GLU A 81 -2.02 -10.33 3.63
CA GLU A 81 -1.87 -10.31 5.08
C GLU A 81 -0.47 -10.78 5.46
N CYS A 82 0.12 -10.14 6.47
CA CYS A 82 1.41 -10.55 7.01
C CYS A 82 1.49 -10.24 8.50
N SER A 83 2.42 -10.89 9.18
CA SER A 83 2.78 -10.62 10.56
C SER A 83 4.29 -10.46 10.66
N ALA A 84 4.75 -9.22 10.86
CA ALA A 84 6.16 -8.96 11.12
C ALA A 84 6.66 -9.69 12.38
N LYS A 85 5.78 -9.89 13.37
CA LYS A 85 6.08 -10.56 14.64
C LYS A 85 6.37 -12.04 14.46
N SER A 86 5.54 -12.77 13.70
CA SER A 86 5.76 -14.20 13.41
C SER A 86 6.56 -14.45 12.14
N LYS A 87 6.86 -13.39 11.37
CA LYS A 87 7.51 -13.40 10.05
C LYS A 87 6.67 -14.04 8.93
N GLU A 88 5.40 -14.31 9.18
CA GLU A 88 4.47 -14.89 8.23
C GLU A 88 4.07 -13.86 7.16
N GLY A 89 4.01 -14.26 5.88
CA GLY A 89 3.58 -13.41 4.76
C GLY A 89 4.56 -12.29 4.36
N VAL A 90 5.54 -11.93 5.21
CA VAL A 90 6.44 -10.78 4.98
C VAL A 90 7.19 -10.90 3.65
N ARG A 91 7.73 -12.09 3.34
CA ARG A 91 8.44 -12.32 2.08
C ARG A 91 7.53 -12.14 0.86
N GLU A 92 6.30 -12.63 0.94
CA GLU A 92 5.33 -12.58 -0.15
C GLU A 92 4.92 -11.14 -0.48
N VAL A 93 4.83 -10.27 0.53
CA VAL A 93 4.60 -8.83 0.36
C VAL A 93 5.66 -8.21 -0.55
N PHE A 94 6.94 -8.42 -0.24
CA PHE A 94 8.04 -7.82 -1.03
C PHE A 94 8.21 -8.48 -2.40
N GLU A 95 7.98 -9.79 -2.54
CA GLU A 95 8.00 -10.47 -3.84
C GLU A 95 6.87 -9.97 -4.77
N THR A 96 5.68 -9.76 -4.21
CA THR A 96 4.52 -9.25 -4.95
C THR A 96 4.73 -7.79 -5.36
N ALA A 97 5.25 -6.96 -4.45
CA ALA A 97 5.63 -5.58 -4.76
C ALA A 97 6.68 -5.52 -5.88
N THR A 98 7.72 -6.34 -5.80
CA THR A 98 8.75 -6.44 -6.85
C THR A 98 8.13 -6.81 -8.19
N ARG A 99 7.19 -7.76 -8.21
CA ARG A 99 6.48 -8.16 -9.42
C ARG A 99 5.64 -7.02 -10.00
N ALA A 100 4.92 -6.28 -9.16
CA ALA A 100 4.12 -5.14 -9.58
C ALA A 100 4.99 -4.05 -10.25
N ALA A 101 6.12 -3.69 -9.62
CA ALA A 101 7.07 -2.70 -10.16
C ALA A 101 7.57 -3.07 -11.57
N LEU A 102 7.95 -4.34 -11.75
CA LEU A 102 8.51 -4.82 -13.01
C LEU A 102 7.48 -4.91 -14.15
N GLN A 103 6.20 -5.17 -13.83
CA GLN A 103 5.14 -5.21 -14.83
C GLN A 103 4.82 -3.82 -15.40
N VAL A 104 4.85 -2.77 -14.56
CA VAL A 104 4.57 -1.39 -15.00
C VAL A 104 5.64 -0.88 -15.96
N LYS A 105 6.93 -1.19 -15.72
CA LYS A 105 8.04 -0.80 -16.61
C LYS A 105 7.92 -1.37 -18.03
N LYS A 106 7.28 -2.53 -18.21
CA LYS A 106 7.06 -3.12 -19.54
C LYS A 106 5.98 -2.43 -20.37
N LYS A 107 5.04 -1.70 -19.75
CA LYS A 107 3.95 -1.00 -20.47
C LYS A 107 4.37 0.35 -21.08
N LYS A 108 5.51 0.95 -20.72
CA LYS A 108 6.02 2.23 -21.26
C LYS A 108 6.73 2.11 -22.64
N LYS A 109 6.18 1.36 -23.59
CA LYS A 109 6.60 1.44 -25.01
C LYS A 109 5.40 1.70 -25.92
N SER A 110 4.87 2.92 -25.92
CA SER A 110 4.20 3.41 -27.12
C SER A 110 5.29 3.66 -28.16
N LYS A 111 5.44 2.76 -29.13
CA LYS A 111 6.23 3.05 -30.33
C LYS A 111 5.60 4.28 -30.98
N CYS A 112 6.26 5.43 -30.91
CA CYS A 112 6.00 6.50 -31.85
C CYS A 112 6.59 6.02 -33.18
N VAL A 113 5.74 5.70 -34.14
CA VAL A 113 6.14 5.56 -35.54
C VAL A 113 6.02 6.96 -36.13
N LEU A 114 7.16 7.58 -36.40
CA LEU A 114 7.19 8.72 -37.31
C LEU A 114 6.89 8.17 -38.72
N LEU A 115 5.75 8.57 -39.27
CA LEU A 115 5.42 8.43 -40.69
C LEU A 115 5.93 9.66 -41.42
#